data_AF-A0A914VGR2-F1
#
_entry.id   AF-A0A914VGR2-F1
#
_cell.length_a   1.000
_cell.length_b   1.000
_cell.length_c   1.000
_cell.angle_alpha   90.00
_cell.angle_beta   90.00
_cell.angle_gamma   90.00
#
_symmetry.space_group_name_H-M   'P 1'
#
loop_
_entity.id
_entity.type
_entity.pdbx_description
1 polymer ?
#
loop_
_entity_poly.entity_id
_entity_poly.type
_entity_poly.pdbx_seq_one_letter_code
_entity_poly.pdbx_strand_id
1 'polypeptide(L)' 'MATGKRKTRKLRGHVSHGHGRIGKHRKHPGGRGNAGGQHHHRINFDKYHPGYFGKV' A
#
# COMPACT_ATOMS: atom_id res chain seq x y z
N MET A 1 -2.15 -23.51 17.28
CA MET A 1 -2.42 -24.03 15.93
C MET A 1 -2.96 -22.90 15.06
N ALA A 2 -2.51 -22.76 13.81
CA ALA A 2 -3.06 -21.75 12.90
C ALA A 2 -4.43 -22.22 12.38
N THR A 3 -5.51 -21.58 12.84
CA THR A 3 -6.90 -22.00 12.56
C THR A 3 -7.43 -21.52 11.21
N GLY A 4 -6.79 -20.50 10.60
CA GLY A 4 -7.22 -19.91 9.33
C GLY A 4 -6.31 -20.25 8.15
N LYS A 5 -6.89 -20.70 7.03
CA LYS A 5 -6.17 -20.79 5.74
C LYS A 5 -5.70 -19.39 5.32
N ARG A 6 -4.42 -19.25 4.97
CA ARG A 6 -3.85 -18.00 4.43
C ARG A 6 -4.60 -17.54 3.18
N LYS A 7 -4.76 -16.23 2.98
CA LYS A 7 -5.43 -15.61 1.81
C LYS A 7 -4.95 -16.20 0.48
N THR A 8 -3.64 -16.42 0.33
CA THR A 8 -3.03 -16.99 -0.88
C THR A 8 -3.61 -18.35 -1.26
N ARG A 9 -4.01 -19.20 -0.30
CA ARG A 9 -4.60 -20.51 -0.60
C ARG A 9 -5.97 -20.39 -1.25
N LYS A 10 -6.74 -19.37 -0.89
CA LYS A 10 -8.07 -19.09 -1.46
C LYS A 10 -7.99 -18.47 -2.85
N LEU A 11 -6.84 -17.89 -3.24
CA LEU A 11 -6.66 -17.18 -4.50
C LEU A 11 -5.98 -18.00 -5.61
N ARG A 12 -5.61 -19.27 -5.36
CA ARG A 12 -5.05 -20.14 -6.40
C ARG A 12 -6.10 -20.40 -7.49
N GLY A 13 -5.69 -20.41 -8.75
CA GLY A 13 -6.58 -20.53 -9.91
C GLY A 13 -7.15 -19.19 -10.40
N HIS A 14 -7.06 -18.11 -9.62
CA HIS A 14 -7.44 -16.78 -10.08
C HIS A 14 -6.34 -16.15 -10.94
N VAL A 15 -6.76 -15.52 -12.04
CA VAL A 15 -5.85 -14.94 -13.05
C VAL A 15 -4.88 -13.90 -12.49
N SER A 16 -5.31 -13.03 -11.56
CA SER A 16 -4.51 -11.87 -11.11
C SER A 16 -4.25 -11.80 -9.60
N HIS A 17 -4.58 -12.85 -8.83
CA HIS A 17 -4.41 -12.87 -7.37
C HIS A 17 -5.08 -11.68 -6.63
N GLY A 18 -6.11 -11.08 -7.21
CA GLY A 18 -6.83 -9.95 -6.63
C GLY A 18 -6.18 -8.57 -6.84
N HIS A 19 -5.20 -8.44 -7.73
CA HIS A 19 -4.55 -7.15 -8.06
C HIS A 19 -5.16 -6.42 -9.28
N GLY A 20 -6.36 -6.81 -9.69
CA GLY A 20 -7.02 -6.29 -10.91
C GLY A 20 -6.32 -6.73 -12.20
N ARG A 21 -6.95 -6.49 -13.36
CA ARG A 21 -6.39 -6.88 -14.67
C ARG A 21 -5.53 -5.77 -15.29
N ILE A 22 -5.91 -4.51 -15.10
CA ILE A 22 -5.34 -3.35 -15.80
C ILE A 22 -4.15 -2.75 -15.05
N GLY A 23 -4.36 -2.28 -13.81
CA GLY A 23 -3.31 -1.63 -13.02
C GLY A 23 -2.11 -2.54 -12.67
N LYS A 24 -2.39 -3.83 -12.41
CA LYS A 24 -1.45 -4.90 -12.02
C LYS A 24 -0.59 -4.55 -10.79
N HIS A 25 0.01 -5.59 -10.18
CA HIS A 25 0.96 -5.38 -9.10
C HIS A 25 2.30 -4.86 -9.64
N ARG A 26 2.78 -3.74 -9.12
CA ARG A 26 4.05 -3.09 -9.51
C ARG A 26 4.92 -2.91 -8.26
N LYS A 27 6.24 -2.96 -8.44
CA LYS A 27 7.18 -3.04 -7.31
C LYS A 27 7.12 -1.82 -6.38
N HIS A 28 7.16 -0.60 -6.93
CA HIS A 28 7.12 0.65 -6.16
C HIS A 28 6.47 1.81 -6.95
N PRO A 29 5.14 1.88 -7.07
CA PRO A 29 4.48 2.89 -7.92
C PRO A 29 4.56 4.33 -7.39
N GLY A 30 4.88 4.55 -6.11
CA GLY A 30 4.93 5.88 -5.49
C GLY A 30 6.24 6.20 -4.74
N GLY A 31 7.29 5.40 -4.98
CA GLY A 31 8.55 5.47 -4.24
C GLY A 31 8.66 4.44 -3.12
N ARG A 32 9.63 4.64 -2.21
CA ARG A 32 9.92 3.76 -1.07
C ARG A 32 9.76 4.53 0.24
N GLY A 33 9.37 3.83 1.31
CA GLY A 33 9.16 4.45 2.62
C GLY A 33 8.16 5.61 2.56
N ASN A 34 8.48 6.72 3.23
CA ASN A 34 7.65 7.92 3.31
C ASN A 34 7.96 8.96 2.22
N ALA A 35 8.51 8.54 1.07
CA ALA A 35 8.80 9.43 -0.04
C ALA A 35 7.55 10.18 -0.53
N GLY A 36 7.74 11.43 -0.98
CA GLY A 36 6.65 12.26 -1.50
C GLY A 36 5.73 12.85 -0.43
N GLY A 37 6.08 12.77 0.86
CA GLY A 37 5.22 13.20 1.96
C GLY A 37 4.83 14.68 1.97
N GLN A 38 5.61 15.56 1.33
CA GLN A 38 5.22 16.97 1.10
C GLN A 38 4.74 17.25 -0.33
N HIS A 39 4.78 16.24 -1.21
CA HIS A 39 4.43 16.33 -2.63
C HIS A 39 3.15 15.53 -2.91
N HIS A 40 3.23 14.45 -3.69
CA HIS A 40 2.09 13.64 -4.13
C HIS A 40 1.46 12.78 -3.02
N HIS A 41 2.10 12.63 -1.86
CA HIS A 41 1.53 11.96 -0.67
C HIS A 41 1.11 12.93 0.44
N ARG A 42 1.16 14.25 0.20
CA ARG A 42 0.83 15.28 1.21
C ARG A 42 -0.50 15.06 1.91
N ILE A 43 -1.54 14.70 1.16
CA ILE A 43 -2.89 14.47 1.69
C ILE A 43 -2.90 13.42 2.82
N ASN A 44 -2.07 12.38 2.72
CA ASN A 44 -2.02 11.34 3.75
C ASN A 44 -1.37 11.84 5.05
N PHE A 45 -0.35 12.70 4.95
CA PHE A 45 0.33 13.27 6.10
C PHE A 45 -0.52 14.35 6.76
N ASP A 46 -1.09 15.26 5.98
CA ASP A 46 -1.95 16.33 6.51
C ASP A 46 -3.17 15.75 7.23
N LYS A 47 -3.77 14.68 6.69
CA LYS A 47 -5.00 14.09 7.23
C LYS A 47 -4.79 13.25 8.48
N TYR A 48 -3.75 12.42 8.50
CA TYR A 48 -3.59 11.39 9.52
C TYR A 48 -2.38 11.61 10.43
N HIS A 49 -1.45 12.50 10.05
CA HIS A 49 -0.20 12.74 10.77
C HIS A 49 0.09 14.25 10.89
N PRO A 50 -0.80 15.04 11.50
CA PRO A 50 -0.55 16.46 11.71
C PRO A 50 0.71 16.67 12.56
N GLY A 51 1.54 17.63 12.17
CA GLY A 51 2.82 17.91 12.84
C GLY A 51 3.96 16.92 12.52
N TYR A 52 3.76 15.95 11.61
CA TYR A 52 4.82 15.04 11.17
C TYR A 52 6.00 15.76 10.52
N PHE A 53 5.72 16.87 9.83
CA PHE A 53 6.73 17.77 9.32
C PHE A 53 6.78 19.03 10.18
N GLY A 54 7.99 19.38 10.63
CA GLY A 54 8.22 20.55 11.47
C GLY A 54 9.43 20.32 12.36
N LYS A 55 10.11 21.41 12.72
CA LYS A 55 11.00 21.45 13.87
C LYS A 55 10.16 21.98 15.01
N VAL A 56 9.93 21.19 16.04
CA VAL A 56 9.65 21.74 17.37
C VAL A 56 10.95 21.62 18.14
#